data_AF-A0A939UEE2-F1
#
_entry.id   AF-A0A939UEE2-F1
#
_cell.length_a   1.000
_cell.length_b   1.000
_cell.length_c   1.000
_cell.angle_alpha   90.00
_cell.angle_beta   90.00
_cell.angle_gamma   90.00
#
_symmetry.space_group_name_H-M   'P 1'
#
loop_
_entity.id
_entity.type
_entity.pdbx_description
1 polymer ?
#
loop_
_entity_poly.entity_id
_entity_poly.type
_entity_poly.pdbx_seq_one_letter_code
_entity_poly.pdbx_strand_id
1 'polypeptide(L)' 'PVKDFSWTGLGLFIGGQDILVSQGWGENAQCMLKMNYRTKEISIVMTNRNPGLDQTESGIEWLVNQRMQTE' A
#
# COMPACT_ATOMS: atom_id res chain seq x y z
N PRO A 1 -14.16 10.70 11.60
CA PRO A 1 -14.32 11.53 10.39
C PRO A 1 -13.24 11.20 9.36
N VAL A 2 -13.63 10.68 8.19
CA VAL A 2 -12.72 10.49 7.06
C VAL A 2 -12.33 11.90 6.59
N LYS A 3 -11.08 12.33 6.80
CA LYS A 3 -10.57 13.58 6.23
C LYS A 3 -10.73 13.49 4.71
N ASP A 4 -11.21 14.55 4.08
CA ASP A 4 -11.45 14.61 2.64
C ASP A 4 -10.20 14.17 1.85
N PHE A 5 -10.29 13.00 1.22
CA PHE A 5 -9.30 12.51 0.27
C PHE A 5 -9.81 12.86 -1.12
N SER A 6 -9.26 13.90 -1.72
CA SER A 6 -9.62 14.30 -3.09
C SER A 6 -8.98 13.33 -4.08
N TRP A 7 -9.79 12.55 -4.80
CA TRP A 7 -9.32 11.67 -5.85
C TRP A 7 -8.70 12.49 -6.99
N THR A 8 -7.48 12.13 -7.40
CA THR A 8 -6.75 12.83 -8.48
C THR A 8 -6.60 12.00 -9.76
N GLY A 9 -7.26 10.83 -9.84
CA GLY A 9 -7.14 9.89 -10.96
C GLY A 9 -6.21 8.71 -10.69
N LEU A 10 -6.24 7.66 -11.54
CA LEU A 10 -5.29 6.53 -11.55
C LEU A 10 -5.08 5.79 -10.20
N GLY A 11 -6.10 5.74 -9.34
CA GLY A 11 -5.97 5.14 -7.99
C GLY A 11 -5.11 5.95 -7.02
N LEU A 12 -4.94 7.25 -7.29
CA LEU A 12 -4.24 8.21 -6.45
C LEU A 12 -5.22 9.18 -5.78
N PHE A 13 -4.92 9.53 -4.54
CA PHE A 13 -5.71 10.40 -3.68
C PHE A 13 -4.81 11.44 -3.04
N ILE A 14 -5.28 12.68 -2.93
CA ILE A 14 -4.58 13.75 -2.23
C ILE A 14 -5.18 13.90 -0.83
N GLY A 15 -4.33 13.75 0.19
CA GLY A 15 -4.69 13.92 1.60
C GLY A 15 -4.10 15.20 2.18
N GLY A 16 -4.92 16.23 2.45
CA GLY A 16 -4.38 17.52 2.85
C GLY A 16 -3.54 18.19 1.74
N GLN A 17 -2.58 19.05 2.09
CA GLN A 17 -1.89 19.90 1.10
C GLN A 17 -0.76 19.24 0.33
N ASP A 18 -0.09 18.22 0.89
CA ASP A 18 1.19 17.72 0.35
C ASP A 18 1.30 16.19 0.29
N ILE A 19 0.21 15.48 0.55
CA ILE A 19 0.24 14.02 0.70
C ILE A 19 -0.46 13.38 -0.49
N LEU A 20 0.28 12.55 -1.21
CA LEU A 20 -0.25 11.60 -2.17
C LEU A 20 -0.46 10.26 -1.46
N VAL A 21 -1.61 9.64 -1.70
CA VAL A 21 -1.97 8.32 -1.16
C VAL A 21 -2.39 7.43 -2.31
N SER A 22 -1.94 6.18 -2.29
CA SER A 22 -2.48 5.10 -3.12
C SER A 22 -2.82 3.92 -2.25
N GLN A 23 -3.97 3.31 -2.50
CA GLN A 23 -4.48 2.18 -1.71
C GLN A 23 -4.83 1.03 -2.63
N GLY A 24 -4.50 -0.18 -2.21
CA GLY A 24 -4.81 -1.41 -2.93
C GLY A 24 -5.43 -2.45 -2.00
N TRP A 25 -6.50 -3.09 -2.47
CA TRP A 25 -7.12 -4.24 -1.83
C TRP A 25 -7.07 -5.41 -2.80
N GLY A 26 -6.39 -6.47 -2.39
CA GLY A 26 -6.38 -7.75 -3.08
C GLY A 26 -7.06 -8.83 -2.25
N GLU A 27 -7.21 -10.01 -2.85
CA GLU A 27 -7.79 -11.18 -2.18
C GLU A 27 -7.07 -11.52 -0.86
N ASN A 28 -5.74 -11.31 -0.83
CA ASN A 28 -4.85 -11.78 0.23
C ASN A 28 -4.20 -10.67 1.06
N ALA A 29 -4.24 -9.41 0.60
CA ALA A 29 -3.51 -8.32 1.24
C ALA A 29 -4.21 -6.97 1.04
N GLN A 30 -3.91 -6.04 1.94
CA GLN A 30 -4.22 -4.63 1.82
C GLN A 30 -2.92 -3.84 1.85
N CYS A 31 -2.77 -2.88 0.95
CA CYS A 31 -1.60 -2.01 0.89
C CYS A 31 -2.00 -0.54 0.86
N MET A 32 -1.12 0.29 1.42
CA MET A 32 -1.20 1.73 1.35
C MET A 32 0.19 2.32 1.13
N LEU A 33 0.32 3.10 0.08
CA LEU A 33 1.43 4.01 -0.14
C LEU A 33 1.01 5.41 0.31
N LYS A 34 1.90 6.09 1.02
CA LYS A 34 1.77 7.50 1.37
C LYS A 34 3.08 8.21 1.06
N MET A 35 3.00 9.29 0.28
CA MET A 35 4.15 10.12 -0.08
C MET A 35 3.86 11.56 0.30
N ASN A 36 4.78 12.20 1.04
CA ASN A 36 4.78 13.65 1.20
C ASN A 36 5.74 14.23 0.15
N TYR A 37 5.19 14.80 -0.92
CA TYR A 37 6.03 15.29 -2.03
C TYR A 37 6.80 16.57 -1.70
N ARG A 38 6.46 17.26 -0.59
CA ARG A 38 7.20 18.41 -0.07
C ARG A 38 8.40 17.99 0.75
N THR A 39 8.23 17.08 1.72
CA THR A 39 9.32 16.59 2.58
C THR A 39 10.14 15.45 1.96
N LYS A 40 9.64 14.85 0.87
CA LYS A 40 10.21 13.65 0.21
C LYS A 40 10.15 12.37 1.05
N GLU A 41 9.34 12.36 2.09
CA GLU A 41 9.12 11.17 2.91
C GLU A 41 8.13 10.22 2.23
N ILE A 42 8.44 8.93 2.27
CA ILE A 42 7.61 7.86 1.71
C ILE A 42 7.38 6.81 2.79
N SER A 43 6.14 6.36 2.93
CA SER A 43 5.76 5.26 3.80
C SER A 43 4.91 4.27 3.03
N ILE A 44 5.21 2.99 3.18
CA ILE A 44 4.44 1.90 2.60
C ILE A 44 4.03 0.99 3.75
N VAL A 45 2.75 0.68 3.83
CA VAL A 45 2.21 -0.31 4.76
C VAL A 45 1.54 -1.40 3.94
N MET A 46 1.91 -2.64 4.21
CA MET A 46 1.24 -3.82 3.67
C MET A 46 0.81 -4.69 4.84
N THR A 47 -0.43 -5.16 4.78
CA THR A 47 -1.02 -6.02 5.80
C THR A 47 -1.69 -7.19 5.14
N ASN A 48 -1.61 -8.34 5.79
CA ASN A 48 -2.37 -9.50 5.36
C ASN A 48 -3.83 -9.32 5.65
N ARG A 49 -4.65 -9.94 4.80
CA ARG A 49 -6.07 -10.08 5.09
C ARG A 49 -6.31 -10.85 6.39
N ASN A 50 -5.46 -11.83 6.69
CA ASN A 50 -5.55 -12.59 7.93
C ASN A 50 -4.50 -12.10 8.94
N PRO A 51 -4.88 -11.28 9.93
CA PRO A 51 -3.94 -10.72 10.90
C PRO A 51 -3.36 -11.76 11.86
N GLY A 52 -3.93 -12.98 11.90
CA GLY A 52 -3.42 -14.09 12.71
C GLY A 52 -2.37 -14.96 12.01
N LEU A 53 -2.06 -14.70 10.74
CA LEU A 53 -0.99 -15.40 10.01
C LEU A 53 0.26 -14.53 9.95
N ASP A 54 1.41 -15.18 10.10
CA ASP A 54 2.69 -14.51 9.95
C ASP A 54 2.81 -13.87 8.55
N GLN A 55 3.48 -12.72 8.46
CA GLN A 55 3.66 -12.05 7.16
C GLN A 55 4.40 -12.90 6.15
N THR A 56 5.33 -13.74 6.61
CA THR A 56 6.07 -14.69 5.78
C THR A 56 5.22 -15.86 5.31
N GLU A 57 4.08 -16.15 5.94
CA GLU A 57 3.19 -17.27 5.56
C GLU A 57 2.01 -16.82 4.69
N SER A 58 2.01 -15.55 4.29
CA SER A 58 0.90 -14.94 3.55
C SER A 58 1.20 -14.81 2.06
N GLY A 59 0.17 -14.50 1.26
CA GLY A 59 0.31 -14.29 -0.18
C GLY A 59 1.34 -13.21 -0.61
N ILE A 60 1.91 -12.44 0.33
CA ILE A 60 3.08 -11.58 0.08
C ILE A 60 4.34 -12.42 -0.20
N GLU A 61 4.53 -13.55 0.46
CA GLU A 61 5.66 -14.47 0.21
C GLU A 61 5.59 -15.05 -1.20
N TRP A 62 4.39 -15.42 -1.68
CA TRP A 62 4.21 -15.87 -3.08
C TRP A 62 4.71 -14.81 -4.08
N LEU A 63 4.43 -13.52 -3.84
CA LEU A 63 4.93 -12.42 -4.68
C LEU A 63 6.46 -12.25 -4.59
N VAL A 64 7.05 -12.43 -3.40
CA VAL A 64 8.51 -12.37 -3.21
C VAL A 64 9.21 -13.55 -3.87
N ASN A 65 8.66 -14.76 -3.72
CA ASN A 65 9.23 -16.00 -4.24
C ASN A 65 9.10 -16.12 -5.76
N GLN A 66 8.03 -15.59 -6.36
CA GLN A 66 7.90 -15.49 -7.82
C GLN A 66 9.00 -14.58 -8.41
N ARG A 67 9.35 -13.48 -7.74
CA ARG A 67 10.39 -12.55 -8.19
C ARG A 67 11.78 -13.18 -8.19
N MET A 68 12.08 -13.99 -7.18
CA MET A 68 13.34 -14.74 -7.05
C MET A 68 13.51 -15.86 -8.10
N GLN A 69 12.43 -16.33 -8.75
CA GLN A 69 12.49 -17.38 -9.77
C GLN A 69 12.66 -16.84 -11.20
N THR A 70 12.48 -15.53 -11.38
CA THR A 70 12.58 -14.85 -12.68
C THR A 70 13.87 -14.05 -12.86
N GLU A 71 14.76 -14.07 -11.86
CA GLU A 71 16.15 -13.56 -11.91
C GLU A 71 17.14 -14.73 -12.02
#